data_AF-A0A164ILR7-F1
#
_entry.id   AF-A0A164ILR7-F1
#
_cell.length_a   1.000
_cell.length_b   1.000
_cell.length_c   1.000
_cell.angle_alpha   90.00
_cell.angle_beta   90.00
_cell.angle_gamma   90.00
#
_symmetry.space_group_name_H-M   'P 1'
#
loop_
_entity.id
_entity.type
_entity.pdbx_description
1 polymer ?
#
loop_
_entity_poly.entity_id
_entity_poly.type
_entity_poly.pdbx_seq_one_letter_code
_entity_poly.pdbx_strand_id
1 'polypeptide(L)'
;EMSTTVPSEYIYGLGQGERRQSFKRNFVNYGKTALHNRQGADSYHPFFMAVSAGSGLFHGVFWDNSYPLEVQFSPVPAVSFRSMGGSGVFHLLAGSTPSAVSHQFTRDVIGLPNPLPPFWSLGFHLCRENDDPTVGRKTLEQMLASSIGFDSDCIDLRLSGPGMGAVDQQSFPQAANDREWLRNSGKKFILAQPPHVLDIDQFPDNSWILRNRAVNSSTAEDYETGLRLETAVHYPSYPLVNELSDLYDSMLQPEGFNLIDNWPSNENKSTCSDRPRTFTPERIRSSITNNTICLDAFHPTQQLEHVAVHNHYGIQHLKAFVDQAYGYPFLYLNRASALGNLGRAGYPGDDYTANWASMKMALVQVMEMGLFGVALSGSPICGVYNSNT
;
A
#
# COMPACT_ATOMS: atom_id res chain seq x y z
N GLU A 1 4.84 23.63 -9.80
CA GLU A 1 3.99 24.09 -8.68
C GLU A 1 2.67 24.60 -9.24
N MET A 2 1.57 24.34 -8.53
CA MET A 2 0.23 24.84 -8.87
C MET A 2 -0.46 25.28 -7.58
N SER A 3 -1.17 26.40 -7.61
CA SER A 3 -1.92 26.91 -6.46
C SER A 3 -3.34 27.24 -6.86
N THR A 4 -4.30 26.92 -5.99
CA THR A 4 -5.71 27.29 -6.16
C THR A 4 -6.26 27.84 -4.88
N THR A 5 -7.15 28.82 -4.99
CA THR A 5 -8.02 29.20 -3.86
C THR A 5 -9.07 28.11 -3.66
N VAL A 6 -9.55 27.98 -2.43
CA VAL A 6 -10.64 27.09 -2.04
C VAL A 6 -11.74 27.91 -1.37
N PRO A 7 -13.01 27.48 -1.48
CA PRO A 7 -14.14 28.29 -1.02
C PRO A 7 -14.30 28.30 0.51
N SER A 8 -13.56 27.45 1.24
CA SER A 8 -13.50 27.46 2.70
C SER A 8 -12.28 26.67 3.22
N GLU A 9 -12.03 26.77 4.53
CA GLU A 9 -11.02 25.95 5.24
C GLU A 9 -11.48 24.51 5.53
N TYR A 10 -12.70 24.13 5.13
CA TYR A 10 -13.23 22.79 5.34
C TYR A 10 -12.81 21.86 4.20
N ILE A 11 -11.56 21.40 4.29
CA ILE A 11 -10.95 20.45 3.37
C ILE A 11 -10.76 19.08 4.05
N TYR A 12 -10.99 18.01 3.29
CA TYR A 12 -10.82 16.60 3.69
C TYR A 12 -10.04 15.85 2.61
N GLY A 13 -9.24 14.83 2.94
CA GLY A 13 -8.39 14.09 1.99
C GLY A 13 -6.90 14.43 2.11
N LEU A 14 -6.10 14.25 1.06
CA LEU A 14 -4.63 14.42 0.94
C LEU A 14 -3.81 13.41 1.75
N GLY A 15 -4.31 12.19 1.88
CA GLY A 15 -3.83 11.20 2.85
C GLY A 15 -3.24 9.95 2.20
N GLN A 16 -2.58 9.07 2.96
CA GLN A 16 -2.04 9.33 4.30
C GLN A 16 -0.53 9.54 4.24
N GLY A 17 -0.11 10.73 3.79
CA GLY A 17 1.28 11.15 3.92
C GLY A 17 1.74 11.31 5.39
N GLU A 18 0.85 11.76 6.28
CA GLU A 18 1.08 11.89 7.73
C GLU A 18 -0.16 11.44 8.51
N ARG A 19 0.05 10.65 9.56
CA ARG A 19 -0.99 10.19 10.50
C ARG A 19 -1.57 11.37 11.29
N ARG A 20 -2.90 11.45 11.37
CA ARG A 20 -3.61 12.61 11.94
C ARG A 20 -4.75 12.19 12.83
N GLN A 21 -4.99 13.00 13.87
CA GLN A 21 -6.13 12.82 14.78
C GLN A 21 -7.39 13.58 14.35
N SER A 22 -7.34 14.34 13.25
CA SER A 22 -8.48 15.09 12.71
C SER A 22 -8.69 14.75 11.25
N PHE A 23 -9.95 14.49 10.89
CA PHE A 23 -10.39 14.26 9.51
C PHE A 23 -10.38 15.55 8.67
N LYS A 24 -10.79 16.67 9.26
CA LYS A 24 -10.65 18.01 8.65
C LYS A 24 -9.17 18.39 8.62
N ARG A 25 -8.72 18.91 7.48
CA ARG A 25 -7.38 19.49 7.33
C ARG A 25 -7.22 20.74 8.18
N ASN A 26 -6.08 20.81 8.85
CA ASN A 26 -5.77 21.91 9.74
C ASN A 26 -5.07 23.03 8.97
N PHE A 27 -5.73 24.18 8.87
CA PHE A 27 -5.17 25.41 8.30
C PHE A 27 -4.35 26.21 9.32
N VAL A 28 -4.40 25.85 10.61
CA VAL A 28 -3.62 26.51 11.66
C VAL A 28 -2.14 26.32 11.38
N ASN A 29 -1.41 27.44 11.40
CA ASN A 29 0.03 27.55 11.09
C ASN A 29 0.42 27.22 9.63
N TYR A 30 -0.54 27.10 8.71
CA TYR A 30 -0.26 26.97 7.26
C TYR A 30 0.71 25.82 6.96
N GLY A 31 0.52 24.72 7.70
CA GLY A 31 1.44 23.60 7.71
C GLY A 31 1.61 22.97 6.34
N LYS A 32 2.84 22.51 6.06
CA LYS A 32 3.14 21.65 4.93
C LYS A 32 2.92 20.20 5.31
N THR A 33 2.39 19.43 4.38
CA THR A 33 2.34 17.97 4.44
C THR A 33 3.01 17.40 3.19
N ALA A 34 3.59 16.21 3.27
CA ALA A 34 4.20 15.55 2.13
C ALA A 34 3.52 14.21 1.85
N LEU A 35 3.17 13.94 0.60
CA LEU A 35 2.64 12.67 0.14
C LEU A 35 3.76 11.89 -0.51
N HIS A 36 4.11 10.78 0.13
CA HIS A 36 5.15 9.87 -0.30
C HIS A 36 4.97 8.56 0.47
N ASN A 37 4.71 7.47 -0.25
CA ASN A 37 4.55 6.15 0.33
C ASN A 37 5.84 5.76 1.08
N ARG A 38 5.71 5.29 2.31
CA ARG A 38 6.84 4.80 3.12
C ARG A 38 6.31 4.06 4.33
N GLN A 39 7.22 3.45 5.10
CA GLN A 39 6.87 2.90 6.39
C GLN A 39 6.20 3.96 7.29
N GLY A 40 5.01 3.64 7.79
CA GLY A 40 4.20 4.54 8.64
C GLY A 40 3.43 5.64 7.91
N ALA A 41 3.48 5.67 6.58
CA ALA A 41 2.72 6.54 5.71
C ALA A 41 2.61 5.89 4.32
N ASP A 42 1.97 4.73 4.26
CA ASP A 42 1.91 3.85 3.08
C ASP A 42 0.72 4.17 2.16
N SER A 43 0.25 5.41 2.16
CA SER A 43 -0.90 5.82 1.37
C SER A 43 -0.68 7.17 0.69
N TYR A 44 -0.81 7.19 -0.63
CA TYR A 44 -0.60 8.32 -1.52
C TYR A 44 -1.88 8.66 -2.28
N HIS A 45 -2.65 9.61 -1.75
CA HIS A 45 -3.85 10.13 -2.42
C HIS A 45 -3.82 11.66 -2.48
N PRO A 46 -3.30 12.26 -3.58
CA PRO A 46 -3.36 13.69 -3.86
C PRO A 46 -4.77 14.15 -4.26
N PHE A 47 -5.77 13.72 -3.49
CA PHE A 47 -7.18 14.04 -3.64
C PHE A 47 -7.66 14.82 -2.42
N PHE A 48 -8.40 15.90 -2.63
CA PHE A 48 -9.14 16.54 -1.55
C PHE A 48 -10.57 16.88 -1.95
N MET A 49 -11.43 16.95 -0.95
CA MET A 49 -12.79 17.46 -1.06
C MET A 49 -12.93 18.73 -0.23
N ALA A 50 -13.58 19.74 -0.80
CA ALA A 50 -13.83 21.01 -0.13
C ALA A 50 -15.33 21.38 -0.23
N VAL A 51 -15.84 21.99 0.84
CA VAL A 51 -17.21 22.52 0.90
C VAL A 51 -17.23 24.02 0.71
N SER A 52 -18.20 24.52 -0.04
CA SER A 52 -18.48 25.94 -0.17
C SER A 52 -19.28 26.43 1.03
N ALA A 53 -18.74 27.38 1.80
CA ALA A 53 -19.39 27.89 3.01
C ALA A 53 -20.75 28.56 2.73
N GLY A 54 -20.91 29.18 1.56
CA GLY A 54 -22.16 29.87 1.20
C GLY A 54 -23.27 28.95 0.72
N SER A 55 -22.94 27.93 -0.10
CA SER A 55 -23.94 27.07 -0.74
C SER A 55 -24.08 25.68 -0.10
N GLY A 56 -23.11 25.26 0.72
CA GLY A 56 -23.03 23.89 1.25
C GLY A 56 -22.70 22.83 0.18
N LEU A 57 -22.41 23.24 -1.05
CA LEU A 57 -22.04 22.33 -2.15
C LEU A 57 -20.58 21.87 -2.01
N PHE A 58 -20.30 20.69 -2.56
CA PHE A 58 -18.99 20.05 -2.49
C PHE A 58 -18.30 20.01 -3.85
N HIS A 59 -16.98 20.03 -3.84
CA HIS A 59 -16.20 19.61 -5.00
C HIS A 59 -14.97 18.84 -4.55
N GLY A 60 -14.48 17.98 -5.44
CA GLY A 60 -13.25 17.23 -5.31
C GLY A 60 -12.20 17.74 -6.29
N VAL A 61 -10.94 17.72 -5.87
CA VAL A 61 -9.78 17.97 -6.72
C VAL A 61 -8.82 16.81 -6.52
N PHE A 62 -8.53 16.09 -7.60
CA PHE A 62 -7.48 15.07 -7.64
C PHE A 62 -6.36 15.53 -8.56
N TRP A 63 -5.11 15.47 -8.10
CA TRP A 63 -3.95 15.67 -8.94
C TRP A 63 -3.31 14.32 -9.29
N ASP A 64 -3.57 13.81 -10.49
CA ASP A 64 -2.93 12.59 -10.98
C ASP A 64 -1.46 12.87 -11.31
N ASN A 65 -0.60 12.59 -10.35
CA ASN A 65 0.84 12.68 -10.43
C ASN A 65 1.43 11.65 -9.47
N SER A 66 2.43 10.88 -9.90
CA SER A 66 3.01 9.79 -9.12
C SER A 66 4.26 10.19 -8.32
N TYR A 67 4.78 11.40 -8.51
CA TYR A 67 6.00 11.85 -7.84
C TYR A 67 5.73 12.27 -6.39
N PRO A 68 6.73 12.28 -5.51
CA PRO A 68 6.59 12.83 -4.18
C PRO A 68 6.12 14.28 -4.20
N LEU A 69 5.14 14.58 -3.35
CA LEU A 69 4.34 15.81 -3.42
C LEU A 69 4.35 16.56 -2.10
N GLU A 70 4.67 17.86 -2.10
CA GLU A 70 4.39 18.77 -0.98
C GLU A 70 3.04 19.46 -1.19
N VAL A 71 2.23 19.49 -0.15
CA VAL A 71 0.99 20.27 -0.10
C VAL A 71 1.08 21.30 1.01
N GLN A 72 0.83 22.56 0.66
CA GLN A 72 0.89 23.69 1.56
C GLN A 72 -0.48 24.39 1.62
N PHE A 73 -0.95 24.68 2.83
CA PHE A 73 -2.14 25.50 3.06
C PHE A 73 -1.75 26.96 3.28
N SER A 74 -2.66 27.90 3.00
CA SER A 74 -2.42 29.35 3.13
C SER A 74 -3.52 30.07 3.93
N PRO A 75 -3.24 31.29 4.46
CA PRO A 75 -4.21 32.12 5.21
C PRO A 75 -5.43 32.53 4.41
N VAL A 76 -5.21 32.91 3.15
CA VAL A 76 -6.29 32.94 2.17
C VAL A 76 -6.55 31.48 1.85
N PRO A 77 -7.74 30.91 2.15
CA PRO A 77 -7.99 29.49 1.97
C PRO A 77 -7.58 29.08 0.55
N ALA A 78 -6.43 28.44 0.47
CA ALA A 78 -5.78 28.06 -0.77
C ALA A 78 -4.88 26.86 -0.50
N VAL A 79 -4.72 26.05 -1.53
CA VAL A 79 -3.91 24.84 -1.53
C VAL A 79 -2.87 24.99 -2.63
N SER A 80 -1.61 24.83 -2.25
CA SER A 80 -0.47 24.86 -3.16
C SER A 80 0.16 23.47 -3.21
N PHE A 81 0.39 22.99 -4.41
CA PHE A 81 0.96 21.69 -4.71
C PHE A 81 2.33 21.85 -5.37
N ARG A 82 3.35 21.20 -4.81
CA ARG A 82 4.72 21.16 -5.38
C ARG A 82 5.20 19.72 -5.52
N SER A 83 5.30 19.25 -6.76
CA SER A 83 5.83 17.92 -7.05
C SER A 83 7.32 17.98 -7.34
N MET A 84 8.04 16.90 -7.02
CA MET A 84 9.44 16.70 -7.42
C MET A 84 9.61 16.48 -8.92
N GLY A 85 8.53 16.20 -9.66
CA GLY A 85 8.61 16.01 -11.10
C GLY A 85 7.30 15.55 -11.74
N GLY A 86 7.42 15.14 -12.98
CA GLY A 86 6.30 14.65 -13.79
C GLY A 86 5.38 15.75 -14.30
N SER A 87 4.63 15.42 -15.34
CA SER A 87 3.37 16.07 -15.66
C SER A 87 2.27 15.50 -14.77
N GLY A 88 1.13 16.18 -14.69
CA GLY A 88 -0.04 15.59 -14.02
C GLY A 88 -1.33 16.22 -14.49
N VAL A 89 -2.42 15.49 -14.32
CA VAL A 89 -3.77 15.90 -14.74
C VAL A 89 -4.57 16.27 -13.50
N PHE A 90 -5.26 17.41 -13.54
CA PHE A 90 -6.20 17.79 -12.50
C PHE A 90 -7.61 17.34 -12.88
N HIS A 91 -8.22 16.55 -12.00
CA HIS A 91 -9.62 16.17 -12.11
C HIS A 91 -10.44 17.02 -11.14
N LEU A 92 -11.44 17.74 -11.68
CA LEU A 92 -12.39 18.53 -10.92
C LEU A 92 -13.74 17.81 -10.90
N LEU A 93 -14.22 17.49 -9.71
CA LEU A 93 -15.41 16.66 -9.49
C LEU A 93 -16.45 17.49 -8.75
N ALA A 94 -17.59 17.78 -9.37
CA ALA A 94 -18.59 18.70 -8.82
C ALA A 94 -19.79 17.91 -8.28
N GLY A 95 -20.11 18.03 -6.99
CA GLY A 95 -21.19 17.27 -6.36
C GLY A 95 -21.99 18.09 -5.35
N SER A 96 -23.30 17.89 -5.31
CA SER A 96 -24.15 18.53 -4.28
C SER A 96 -23.94 17.96 -2.89
N THR A 97 -23.33 16.77 -2.78
CA THR A 97 -23.04 16.08 -1.52
C THR A 97 -21.64 15.45 -1.55
N PRO A 98 -21.04 15.12 -0.39
CA PRO A 98 -19.78 14.38 -0.36
C PRO A 98 -19.84 13.06 -1.13
N SER A 99 -20.94 12.33 -0.97
CA SER A 99 -21.17 11.06 -1.66
C SER A 99 -21.21 11.22 -3.19
N ALA A 100 -21.79 12.31 -3.70
CA ALA A 100 -21.81 12.57 -5.15
C ALA A 100 -20.39 12.83 -5.71
N VAL A 101 -19.55 13.55 -4.97
CA VAL A 101 -18.14 13.78 -5.35
C VAL A 101 -17.35 12.47 -5.31
N SER A 102 -17.47 11.69 -4.23
CA SER A 102 -16.81 10.39 -4.12
C SER A 102 -17.27 9.42 -5.21
N HIS A 103 -18.56 9.38 -5.53
CA HIS A 103 -19.08 8.54 -6.61
C HIS A 103 -18.52 8.95 -7.98
N GLN A 104 -18.41 10.25 -8.28
CA GLN A 104 -17.75 10.71 -9.51
C GLN A 104 -16.26 10.33 -9.53
N PHE A 105 -15.55 10.50 -8.42
CA PHE A 105 -14.15 10.07 -8.31
C PHE A 105 -14.01 8.58 -8.61
N THR A 106 -14.85 7.75 -7.98
CA THR A 106 -14.83 6.31 -8.18
C THR A 106 -15.17 5.91 -9.61
N ARG A 107 -16.26 6.43 -10.17
CA ARG A 107 -16.74 6.05 -11.50
C ARG A 107 -15.83 6.54 -12.63
N ASP A 108 -15.35 7.78 -12.54
CA ASP A 108 -14.76 8.48 -13.70
C ASP A 108 -13.23 8.54 -13.65
N VAL A 109 -12.60 8.28 -12.50
CA VAL A 109 -11.14 8.43 -12.32
C VAL A 109 -10.47 7.11 -11.96
N ILE A 110 -10.82 6.50 -10.84
CA ILE A 110 -10.11 5.31 -10.31
C ILE A 110 -10.70 3.98 -10.81
N GLY A 111 -11.98 3.96 -11.21
CA GLY A 111 -12.72 2.76 -11.59
C GLY A 111 -13.64 2.23 -10.48
N LEU A 112 -14.80 1.70 -10.88
CA LEU A 112 -15.71 1.02 -9.96
C LEU A 112 -15.10 -0.30 -9.47
N PRO A 113 -15.39 -0.74 -8.24
CA PRO A 113 -14.94 -2.03 -7.76
C PRO A 113 -15.39 -3.18 -8.66
N ASN A 114 -14.42 -3.84 -9.30
CA ASN A 114 -14.66 -4.96 -10.19
C ASN A 114 -13.44 -5.91 -10.25
N PRO A 115 -13.58 -7.18 -9.81
CA PRO A 115 -14.78 -7.76 -9.20
C PRO A 115 -15.06 -7.20 -7.80
N LEU A 116 -16.29 -7.38 -7.31
CA LEU A 116 -16.57 -7.19 -5.89
C LEU A 116 -15.82 -8.24 -5.07
N PRO A 117 -15.34 -7.89 -3.86
CA PRO A 117 -14.62 -8.83 -3.03
C PRO A 117 -15.55 -10.00 -2.61
N PRO A 118 -14.99 -11.21 -2.37
CA PRO A 118 -15.79 -12.37 -2.01
C PRO A 118 -16.48 -12.15 -0.65
N PHE A 119 -17.65 -12.75 -0.43
CA PHE A 119 -18.46 -12.48 0.78
C PHE A 119 -17.71 -12.69 2.11
N TRP A 120 -16.83 -13.70 2.17
CA TRP A 120 -16.01 -13.99 3.36
C TRP A 120 -15.02 -12.86 3.71
N SER A 121 -14.74 -11.93 2.79
CA SER A 121 -13.92 -10.73 3.05
C SER A 121 -14.55 -9.72 4.01
N LEU A 122 -15.85 -9.88 4.29
CA LEU A 122 -16.57 -9.06 5.29
C LEU A 122 -16.54 -9.71 6.68
N GLY A 123 -15.96 -10.90 6.78
CA GLY A 123 -15.82 -11.64 8.01
C GLY A 123 -14.74 -11.08 8.93
N PHE A 124 -14.54 -11.74 10.07
CA PHE A 124 -13.43 -11.42 10.96
C PHE A 124 -12.16 -12.15 10.50
N HIS A 125 -11.06 -11.40 10.37
CA HIS A 125 -9.79 -11.90 9.88
C HIS A 125 -8.75 -11.86 11.00
N LEU A 126 -8.14 -13.02 11.28
CA LEU A 126 -7.01 -13.11 12.19
C LEU A 126 -5.73 -12.84 11.41
N CYS A 127 -4.84 -12.04 11.97
CA CYS A 127 -3.52 -11.83 11.42
C CYS A 127 -2.56 -11.43 12.53
N ARG A 128 -1.32 -11.90 12.46
CA ARG A 128 -0.30 -11.60 13.46
C ARG A 128 1.08 -11.83 12.89
N GLU A 129 2.04 -11.07 13.41
CA GLU A 129 3.44 -11.41 13.20
C GLU A 129 3.75 -12.71 13.95
N ASN A 130 4.28 -13.70 13.24
CA ASN A 130 4.57 -15.02 13.77
C ASN A 130 5.65 -15.69 12.92
N ASP A 131 6.63 -16.29 13.58
CA ASP A 131 7.70 -17.10 12.99
C ASP A 131 7.63 -18.57 13.41
N ASP A 132 6.70 -18.93 14.31
CA ASP A 132 6.49 -20.31 14.76
C ASP A 132 5.12 -20.85 14.31
N PRO A 133 5.05 -21.76 13.32
CA PRO A 133 3.78 -22.29 12.84
C PRO A 133 2.99 -23.04 13.94
N THR A 134 3.66 -23.57 14.98
CA THR A 134 3.01 -24.23 16.12
C THR A 134 2.15 -23.28 16.94
N VAL A 135 2.66 -22.06 17.17
CA VAL A 135 1.92 -20.99 17.86
C VAL A 135 0.72 -20.55 17.03
N GLY A 136 0.92 -20.43 15.70
CA GLY A 136 -0.13 -20.18 14.73
C GLY A 136 -1.27 -21.19 14.86
N ARG A 137 -0.94 -22.47 14.76
CA ARG A 137 -1.86 -23.61 14.85
C ARG A 137 -2.66 -23.63 16.15
N LYS A 138 -1.98 -23.54 17.30
CA LYS A 138 -2.63 -23.56 18.62
C LYS A 138 -3.68 -22.45 18.76
N THR A 139 -3.38 -21.26 18.24
CA THR A 139 -4.34 -20.13 18.28
C THR A 139 -5.55 -20.40 17.41
N LEU A 140 -5.38 -21.01 16.23
CA LEU A 140 -6.49 -21.35 15.34
C LEU A 140 -7.40 -22.41 15.97
N GLU A 141 -6.83 -23.41 16.64
CA GLU A 141 -7.60 -24.41 17.39
C GLU A 141 -8.42 -23.76 18.52
N GLN A 142 -7.83 -22.81 19.26
CA GLN A 142 -8.53 -22.04 20.29
C GLN A 142 -9.66 -21.20 19.70
N MET A 143 -9.43 -20.54 18.57
CA MET A 143 -10.44 -19.73 17.88
C MET A 143 -11.60 -20.58 17.37
N LEU A 144 -11.32 -21.74 16.77
CA LEU A 144 -12.36 -22.70 16.32
C LEU A 144 -13.16 -23.30 17.48
N ALA A 145 -12.53 -23.50 18.65
CA ALA A 145 -13.21 -23.96 19.85
C ALA A 145 -13.99 -22.83 20.57
N SER A 146 -13.74 -21.57 20.22
CA SER A 146 -14.41 -20.42 20.82
C SER A 146 -15.76 -20.12 20.16
N SER A 147 -16.52 -19.20 20.75
CA SER A 147 -17.74 -18.64 20.14
C SER A 147 -17.47 -17.46 19.19
N ILE A 148 -16.21 -17.06 18.99
CA ILE A 148 -15.83 -15.95 18.13
C ILE A 148 -15.76 -16.44 16.69
N GLY A 149 -16.72 -16.02 15.86
CA GLY A 149 -16.69 -16.28 14.43
C GLY A 149 -15.51 -15.59 13.75
N PHE A 150 -14.79 -16.30 12.89
CA PHE A 150 -13.76 -15.77 12.01
C PHE A 150 -13.83 -16.49 10.66
N ASP A 151 -13.34 -15.84 9.60
CA ASP A 151 -13.43 -16.33 8.22
C ASP A 151 -12.06 -16.68 7.64
N SER A 152 -11.00 -16.03 8.10
CA SER A 152 -9.64 -16.34 7.66
C SER A 152 -8.56 -16.09 8.70
N ASP A 153 -7.39 -16.66 8.43
CA ASP A 153 -6.12 -16.31 9.05
C ASP A 153 -5.15 -15.74 8.01
N CYS A 154 -4.13 -15.01 8.44
CA CYS A 154 -3.04 -14.57 7.58
C CYS A 154 -1.76 -15.34 7.87
N ILE A 155 -0.98 -15.63 6.84
CA ILE A 155 0.36 -16.21 6.98
C ILE A 155 1.38 -15.08 6.90
N ASP A 156 2.15 -14.91 7.98
CA ASP A 156 3.21 -13.91 8.08
C ASP A 156 4.36 -14.21 7.12
N LEU A 157 5.04 -13.14 6.69
CA LEU A 157 6.19 -13.25 5.80
C LEU A 157 7.29 -14.15 6.35
N ARG A 158 7.46 -14.23 7.69
CA ARG A 158 8.47 -15.09 8.32
C ARG A 158 8.19 -16.58 8.15
N LEU A 159 6.94 -16.97 7.85
CA LEU A 159 6.57 -18.36 7.56
C LEU A 159 6.56 -18.67 6.06
N SER A 160 6.26 -17.69 5.21
CA SER A 160 6.33 -17.89 3.76
C SER A 160 7.75 -17.73 3.21
N GLY A 161 8.56 -16.88 3.83
CA GLY A 161 9.88 -16.47 3.36
C GLY A 161 9.89 -15.02 2.86
N PRO A 162 11.07 -14.37 2.80
CA PRO A 162 11.21 -12.92 2.63
C PRO A 162 10.94 -12.41 1.22
N GLY A 163 10.69 -13.25 0.22
CA GLY A 163 10.44 -12.82 -1.15
C GLY A 163 9.11 -13.30 -1.69
N MET A 164 8.64 -12.65 -2.75
CA MET A 164 7.48 -13.09 -3.52
C MET A 164 7.71 -14.49 -4.07
N GLY A 165 6.79 -15.40 -3.79
CA GLY A 165 6.91 -16.82 -4.17
C GLY A 165 8.04 -17.59 -3.45
N ALA A 166 8.72 -16.98 -2.48
CA ALA A 166 9.69 -17.68 -1.64
C ALA A 166 9.02 -18.74 -0.78
N VAL A 167 9.80 -19.74 -0.37
CA VAL A 167 9.38 -20.87 0.46
C VAL A 167 10.45 -21.10 1.52
N ASP A 168 10.15 -20.80 2.79
CA ASP A 168 11.02 -21.21 3.90
C ASP A 168 10.97 -22.74 4.09
N GLN A 169 12.04 -23.45 3.77
CA GLN A 169 12.03 -24.92 3.75
C GLN A 169 11.73 -25.58 5.10
N GLN A 170 11.93 -24.86 6.21
CA GLN A 170 11.70 -25.40 7.56
C GLN A 170 10.24 -25.28 7.99
N SER A 171 9.66 -24.09 7.86
CA SER A 171 8.30 -23.78 8.34
C SER A 171 7.22 -24.04 7.29
N PHE A 172 7.53 -23.96 5.99
CA PHE A 172 6.55 -24.07 4.92
C PHE A 172 5.78 -25.39 4.90
N PRO A 173 6.38 -26.58 5.13
CA PRO A 173 5.61 -27.83 5.15
C PRO A 173 4.51 -27.83 6.22
N GLN A 174 4.81 -27.29 7.41
CA GLN A 174 3.84 -27.17 8.48
C GLN A 174 2.78 -26.10 8.16
N ALA A 175 3.20 -24.93 7.66
CA ALA A 175 2.28 -23.88 7.25
C ALA A 175 1.31 -24.34 6.15
N ALA A 176 1.78 -25.13 5.18
CA ALA A 176 0.95 -25.74 4.15
C ALA A 176 -0.05 -26.76 4.72
N ASN A 177 0.36 -27.56 5.71
CA ASN A 177 -0.54 -28.48 6.41
C ASN A 177 -1.62 -27.72 7.20
N ASP A 178 -1.22 -26.72 7.97
CA ASP A 178 -2.15 -25.88 8.73
C ASP A 178 -3.13 -25.14 7.82
N ARG A 179 -2.67 -24.73 6.64
CA ARG A 179 -3.52 -24.21 5.58
C ARG A 179 -4.62 -25.18 5.19
N GLU A 180 -4.25 -26.40 4.79
CA GLU A 180 -5.22 -27.41 4.38
C GLU A 180 -6.18 -27.80 5.50
N TRP A 181 -5.69 -27.94 6.72
CA TRP A 181 -6.54 -28.26 7.86
C TRP A 181 -7.61 -27.19 8.13
N LEU A 182 -7.23 -25.91 8.09
CA LEU A 182 -8.17 -24.83 8.35
C LEU A 182 -9.12 -24.62 7.15
N ARG A 183 -8.66 -24.86 5.92
CA ARG A 183 -9.53 -24.95 4.72
C ARG A 183 -10.59 -26.04 4.88
N ASN A 184 -10.21 -27.23 5.36
CA ASN A 184 -11.13 -28.33 5.68
C ASN A 184 -12.12 -27.98 6.80
N SER A 185 -11.80 -26.97 7.61
CA SER A 185 -12.70 -26.40 8.63
C SER A 185 -13.58 -25.25 8.10
N GLY A 186 -13.59 -25.03 6.78
CA GLY A 186 -14.41 -24.04 6.09
C GLY A 186 -13.84 -22.62 6.04
N LYS A 187 -12.65 -22.37 6.60
CA LYS A 187 -12.03 -21.03 6.62
C LYS A 187 -11.14 -20.81 5.40
N LYS A 188 -10.48 -19.65 5.37
CA LYS A 188 -9.64 -19.16 4.27
C LYS A 188 -8.28 -18.70 4.80
N PHE A 189 -7.33 -18.51 3.90
CA PHE A 189 -6.03 -17.91 4.18
C PHE A 189 -5.75 -16.73 3.30
N ILE A 190 -5.10 -15.75 3.91
CA ILE A 190 -4.54 -14.59 3.26
C ILE A 190 -3.02 -14.70 3.35
N LEU A 191 -2.32 -14.69 2.23
CA LEU A 191 -0.87 -14.77 2.20
C LEU A 191 -0.27 -13.35 2.16
N ALA A 192 0.60 -13.02 3.10
CA ALA A 192 1.42 -11.82 2.99
C ALA A 192 2.40 -11.98 1.81
N GLN A 193 2.42 -11.02 0.88
CA GLN A 193 3.31 -11.04 -0.28
C GLN A 193 4.01 -9.69 -0.44
N PRO A 194 5.35 -9.64 -0.33
CA PRO A 194 6.12 -8.44 -0.63
C PRO A 194 6.31 -8.31 -2.15
N PRO A 195 6.74 -7.14 -2.65
CA PRO A 195 6.96 -6.98 -4.09
C PRO A 195 8.31 -7.54 -4.57
N HIS A 196 9.27 -7.70 -3.67
CA HIS A 196 10.65 -8.08 -3.98
C HIS A 196 10.79 -9.60 -4.06
N VAL A 197 11.79 -10.07 -4.79
CA VAL A 197 12.06 -11.49 -5.02
C VAL A 197 13.40 -11.88 -4.41
N LEU A 198 13.51 -13.14 -4.02
CA LEU A 198 14.78 -13.72 -3.57
C LEU A 198 15.79 -13.82 -4.73
N ASP A 199 17.04 -14.10 -4.36
CA ASP A 199 18.13 -14.32 -5.32
C ASP A 199 17.75 -15.37 -6.38
N ILE A 200 18.24 -15.09 -7.58
CA ILE A 200 17.92 -15.60 -8.90
C ILE A 200 18.12 -17.13 -8.98
N ASP A 201 18.97 -17.70 -8.12
CA ASP A 201 19.28 -19.14 -8.09
C ASP A 201 18.16 -20.02 -7.51
N GLN A 202 17.15 -19.42 -6.85
CA GLN A 202 16.06 -20.19 -6.21
C GLN A 202 14.88 -20.50 -7.15
N PHE A 203 14.85 -19.91 -8.35
CA PHE A 203 13.74 -20.10 -9.30
C PHE A 203 14.20 -20.92 -10.52
N PRO A 204 13.50 -22.03 -10.87
CA PRO A 204 13.86 -22.88 -12.01
C PRO A 204 13.88 -22.16 -13.38
N ASP A 205 13.11 -21.07 -13.52
CA ASP A 205 13.13 -20.16 -14.68
C ASP A 205 13.24 -18.70 -14.19
N ASN A 206 14.44 -18.35 -13.77
CA ASN A 206 14.79 -17.04 -13.23
C ASN A 206 14.91 -15.93 -14.30
N SER A 207 14.64 -16.26 -15.56
CA SER A 207 14.89 -15.38 -16.70
C SER A 207 14.02 -14.12 -16.67
N TRP A 208 12.82 -14.20 -16.09
CA TRP A 208 11.92 -13.04 -15.99
C TRP A 208 12.34 -12.04 -14.91
N ILE A 209 12.81 -12.53 -13.75
CA ILE A 209 13.36 -11.69 -12.68
C ILE A 209 14.53 -10.90 -13.26
N LEU A 210 15.36 -11.58 -14.05
CA LEU A 210 16.50 -10.95 -14.69
C LEU A 210 16.08 -9.87 -15.71
N ARG A 211 15.00 -10.07 -16.47
CA ARG A 211 14.52 -9.09 -17.48
C ARG A 211 13.80 -7.89 -16.85
N ASN A 212 13.08 -8.12 -15.76
CA ASN A 212 12.12 -7.17 -15.21
C ASN A 212 12.53 -6.69 -13.82
N ARG A 213 13.81 -6.37 -13.59
CA ARG A 213 14.31 -5.81 -12.31
C ARG A 213 14.67 -4.34 -12.44
N ALA A 214 14.52 -3.60 -11.34
CA ALA A 214 15.09 -2.27 -11.24
C ALA A 214 16.62 -2.36 -11.30
N VAL A 215 17.25 -1.41 -11.98
CA VAL A 215 18.70 -1.33 -12.16
C VAL A 215 19.23 -0.20 -11.30
N ASN A 216 20.27 -0.45 -10.52
CA ASN A 216 20.93 0.61 -9.78
C ASN A 216 21.67 1.51 -10.77
N SER A 217 21.24 2.76 -10.92
CA SER A 217 21.89 3.71 -11.83
C SER A 217 23.16 4.36 -11.25
N SER A 218 23.44 4.09 -9.98
CA SER A 218 24.56 4.67 -9.22
C SER A 218 25.75 3.71 -9.12
N THR A 219 25.49 2.41 -9.04
CA THR A 219 26.52 1.37 -9.06
C THR A 219 26.57 0.81 -10.48
N ALA A 220 27.74 0.37 -10.97
CA ALA A 220 27.83 -0.28 -12.28
C ALA A 220 27.21 -1.71 -12.27
N GLU A 221 26.24 -1.94 -11.39
CA GLU A 221 25.58 -3.21 -11.15
C GLU A 221 24.32 -3.28 -12.00
N ASP A 222 24.05 -4.47 -12.53
CA ASP A 222 22.90 -4.69 -13.41
C ASP A 222 21.56 -4.79 -12.63
N TYR A 223 21.52 -4.52 -11.32
CA TYR A 223 20.32 -4.63 -10.50
C TYR A 223 20.36 -3.81 -9.20
N GLU A 224 19.19 -3.37 -8.76
CA GLU A 224 18.97 -2.82 -7.43
C GLU A 224 18.80 -3.95 -6.41
N THR A 225 19.59 -3.90 -5.34
CA THR A 225 19.52 -4.84 -4.21
C THR A 225 19.00 -4.17 -2.95
N GLY A 226 18.42 -4.98 -2.07
CA GLY A 226 18.08 -4.56 -0.72
C GLY A 226 18.08 -5.73 0.25
N LEU A 227 17.61 -5.47 1.46
CA LEU A 227 17.46 -6.47 2.51
C LEU A 227 16.00 -6.57 2.97
N ARG A 228 15.54 -7.80 3.17
CA ARG A 228 14.31 -8.10 3.90
C ARG A 228 14.50 -9.35 4.76
N LEU A 229 14.13 -9.26 6.03
CA LEU A 229 14.39 -10.30 7.04
C LEU A 229 15.86 -10.77 6.95
N GLU A 230 16.78 -9.80 6.92
CA GLU A 230 18.23 -10.04 6.83
C GLU A 230 18.69 -10.80 5.56
N THR A 231 17.80 -10.97 4.58
CA THR A 231 18.06 -11.70 3.33
C THR A 231 18.15 -10.74 2.15
N ALA A 232 19.12 -10.98 1.27
CA ALA A 232 19.28 -10.21 0.04
C ALA A 232 18.07 -10.43 -0.91
N VAL A 233 17.53 -9.33 -1.41
CA VAL A 233 16.37 -9.33 -2.31
C VAL A 233 16.55 -8.36 -3.48
N HIS A 234 15.85 -8.64 -4.57
CA HIS A 234 15.80 -7.80 -5.77
C HIS A 234 14.40 -7.21 -5.95
N TYR A 235 14.34 -6.03 -6.57
CA TYR A 235 13.08 -5.31 -6.77
C TYR A 235 12.66 -5.38 -8.24
N PRO A 236 11.53 -6.06 -8.55
CA PRO A 236 10.97 -6.05 -9.88
C PRO A 236 10.60 -4.65 -10.36
N SER A 237 10.74 -4.42 -11.66
CA SER A 237 10.16 -3.32 -12.41
C SER A 237 8.83 -3.81 -12.98
N TYR A 238 7.73 -3.29 -12.43
CA TYR A 238 6.36 -3.64 -12.82
C TYR A 238 5.84 -2.73 -13.96
N PRO A 239 4.90 -3.17 -14.81
CA PRO A 239 4.08 -4.38 -14.68
C PRO A 239 4.83 -5.65 -15.09
N LEU A 240 4.50 -6.75 -14.42
CA LEU A 240 4.85 -8.10 -14.83
C LEU A 240 3.73 -8.62 -15.74
N VAL A 241 4.08 -9.20 -16.89
CA VAL A 241 3.17 -9.80 -17.88
C VAL A 241 3.33 -11.32 -17.88
N ASN A 242 2.39 -12.01 -17.21
CA ASN A 242 2.25 -13.47 -17.09
C ASN A 242 3.24 -14.19 -16.16
N GLU A 243 4.23 -13.53 -15.57
CA GLU A 243 5.30 -14.23 -14.83
C GLU A 243 4.91 -14.61 -13.39
N LEU A 244 3.81 -14.08 -12.86
CA LEU A 244 3.28 -14.46 -11.55
C LEU A 244 2.42 -15.72 -11.57
N SER A 245 1.99 -16.17 -12.74
CA SER A 245 1.19 -17.40 -12.86
C SER A 245 2.02 -18.63 -12.48
N ASP A 246 3.28 -18.67 -12.93
CA ASP A 246 4.23 -19.75 -12.62
C ASP A 246 4.61 -19.81 -11.14
N LEU A 247 4.60 -18.67 -10.45
CA LEU A 247 4.88 -18.61 -9.01
C LEU A 247 3.69 -19.03 -8.14
N TYR A 248 2.46 -18.98 -8.64
CA TYR A 248 1.30 -19.28 -7.81
C TYR A 248 1.29 -20.72 -7.30
N ASP A 249 1.74 -21.66 -8.13
CA ASP A 249 1.83 -23.08 -7.75
C ASP A 249 2.93 -23.32 -6.70
N SER A 250 3.96 -22.48 -6.65
CA SER A 250 4.98 -22.53 -5.60
C SER A 250 4.56 -21.79 -4.32
N MET A 251 3.60 -20.88 -4.42
CA MET A 251 2.99 -20.23 -3.26
C MET A 251 2.09 -21.20 -2.50
N LEU A 252 1.75 -20.84 -1.26
CA LEU A 252 0.79 -21.59 -0.44
C LEU A 252 -0.66 -21.54 -1.00
N GLN A 253 -0.88 -21.35 -2.31
CA GLN A 253 -2.19 -21.34 -2.98
C GLN A 253 -3.31 -20.74 -2.11
N PRO A 254 -3.17 -19.49 -1.66
CA PRO A 254 -4.09 -18.88 -0.70
C PRO A 254 -5.44 -18.54 -1.35
N GLU A 255 -6.44 -18.11 -0.57
CA GLU A 255 -7.68 -17.52 -1.11
C GLU A 255 -7.66 -15.98 -1.12
N GLY A 256 -6.63 -15.37 -0.54
CA GLY A 256 -6.39 -13.94 -0.63
C GLY A 256 -4.91 -13.58 -0.49
N PHE A 257 -4.58 -12.35 -0.87
CA PHE A 257 -3.24 -11.79 -0.77
C PHE A 257 -3.29 -10.50 0.04
N ASN A 258 -2.35 -10.36 0.97
CA ASN A 258 -2.04 -9.10 1.62
C ASN A 258 -0.71 -8.59 1.07
N LEU A 259 -0.77 -7.64 0.15
CA LEU A 259 0.39 -7.06 -0.50
C LEU A 259 1.03 -6.07 0.47
N ILE A 260 2.12 -6.50 1.08
CA ILE A 260 2.85 -5.79 2.13
C ILE A 260 4.17 -5.25 1.59
N ASP A 261 4.81 -4.35 2.33
CA ASP A 261 6.17 -3.86 2.03
C ASP A 261 6.35 -3.32 0.60
N ASN A 262 5.24 -2.91 -0.04
CA ASN A 262 5.19 -2.57 -1.45
C ASN A 262 5.30 -1.07 -1.76
N TRP A 263 5.79 -0.30 -0.78
CA TRP A 263 6.36 1.04 -0.97
C TRP A 263 7.86 0.97 -1.33
N PRO A 264 8.24 0.05 -2.21
CA PRO A 264 9.16 -1.08 -1.96
C PRO A 264 10.06 -0.95 -0.72
N SER A 265 9.71 -1.63 0.37
CA SER A 265 10.46 -1.59 1.64
C SER A 265 11.86 -2.20 1.49
N ASN A 266 12.86 -1.53 2.05
CA ASN A 266 14.25 -1.98 2.12
C ASN A 266 14.80 -1.79 3.55
N GLU A 267 15.27 -2.84 4.22
CA GLU A 267 15.85 -2.75 5.57
C GLU A 267 17.24 -2.12 5.57
N ASN A 268 17.95 -2.20 4.43
CA ASN A 268 19.23 -1.52 4.26
C ASN A 268 19.01 -0.13 3.65
N LYS A 269 19.83 0.84 4.04
CA LYS A 269 19.91 2.08 3.28
C LYS A 269 20.64 1.77 1.98
N SER A 270 19.93 1.70 0.85
CA SER A 270 20.58 1.56 -0.46
C SER A 270 21.69 2.63 -0.58
N THR A 271 22.87 2.23 -1.06
CA THR A 271 23.97 3.16 -1.33
C THR A 271 23.66 3.94 -2.59
N CYS A 272 22.80 4.95 -2.47
CA CYS A 272 22.38 5.78 -3.59
C CYS A 272 23.41 6.86 -3.87
N SER A 273 23.65 7.16 -5.15
CA SER A 273 24.38 8.36 -5.51
C SER A 273 23.60 9.59 -5.04
N ASP A 274 24.28 10.51 -4.37
CA ASP A 274 23.68 11.77 -3.94
C ASP A 274 23.56 12.69 -5.16
N ARG A 275 22.49 12.50 -5.95
CA ARG A 275 22.15 13.40 -7.04
C ARG A 275 21.42 14.61 -6.47
N PRO A 276 21.95 15.84 -6.63
CA PRO A 276 21.28 17.04 -6.14
C PRO A 276 19.94 17.21 -6.84
N ARG A 277 18.86 17.32 -6.05
CA ARG A 277 17.49 17.54 -6.55
C ARG A 277 17.12 19.01 -6.40
N THR A 278 16.53 19.58 -7.45
CA THR A 278 16.10 20.99 -7.46
C THR A 278 15.07 21.30 -6.37
N PHE A 279 14.25 20.31 -6.03
CA PHE A 279 13.24 20.41 -4.98
C PHE A 279 13.03 19.05 -4.31
N THR A 280 12.92 19.08 -2.98
CA THR A 280 12.47 17.94 -2.16
C THR A 280 11.49 18.47 -1.10
N PRO A 281 10.30 17.86 -0.96
CA PRO A 281 9.32 18.26 0.05
C PRO A 281 9.94 18.35 1.44
N GLU A 282 9.64 19.42 2.16
CA GLU A 282 10.36 19.79 3.39
C GLU A 282 10.24 18.72 4.48
N ARG A 283 9.03 18.17 4.67
CA ARG A 283 8.70 17.19 5.72
C ARG A 283 9.43 15.84 5.56
N ILE A 284 9.88 15.52 4.35
CA ILE A 284 10.53 14.23 4.04
C ILE A 284 11.94 14.43 3.49
N ARG A 285 12.50 15.65 3.51
CA ARG A 285 13.80 15.96 2.88
C ARG A 285 14.93 15.05 3.36
N SER A 286 14.97 14.76 4.66
CA SER A 286 16.00 13.90 5.27
C SER A 286 15.67 12.41 5.25
N SER A 287 14.47 12.03 4.81
CA SER A 287 13.96 10.66 4.92
C SER A 287 13.37 10.11 3.62
N ILE A 288 13.50 10.82 2.51
CA ILE A 288 12.88 10.43 1.23
C ILE A 288 13.46 9.14 0.63
N THR A 289 14.65 8.74 1.08
CA THR A 289 15.29 7.47 0.72
C THR A 289 15.31 6.48 1.88
N ASN A 290 14.64 6.78 3.00
CA ASN A 290 14.60 5.85 4.13
C ASN A 290 13.70 4.67 3.81
N ASN A 291 14.20 3.47 4.09
CA ASN A 291 13.44 2.23 4.00
C ASN A 291 12.81 1.97 2.61
N THR A 292 13.49 2.43 1.55
CA THR A 292 13.12 2.20 0.15
C THR A 292 14.37 2.06 -0.71
N ILE A 293 14.21 1.63 -1.96
CA ILE A 293 15.28 1.60 -2.96
C ILE A 293 15.68 3.00 -3.44
N CYS A 294 16.81 3.08 -4.15
CA CYS A 294 17.31 4.34 -4.68
C CYS A 294 16.33 5.03 -5.61
N LEU A 295 16.15 6.34 -5.40
CA LEU A 295 15.22 7.16 -6.18
C LEU A 295 15.63 7.28 -7.66
N ASP A 296 16.91 7.10 -7.98
CA ASP A 296 17.41 7.08 -9.36
C ASP A 296 17.42 5.67 -9.97
N ALA A 297 17.14 4.62 -9.20
CA ALA A 297 17.07 3.25 -9.72
C ALA A 297 16.13 3.18 -10.93
N PHE A 298 16.63 2.64 -12.03
CA PHE A 298 15.94 2.67 -13.31
C PHE A 298 15.00 1.47 -13.44
N HIS A 299 13.74 1.73 -13.78
CA HIS A 299 12.72 0.72 -14.00
C HIS A 299 12.52 0.49 -15.50
N PRO A 300 13.07 -0.61 -16.08
CA PRO A 300 13.04 -0.83 -17.53
C PRO A 300 11.64 -1.03 -18.12
N THR A 301 10.66 -1.52 -17.38
CA THR A 301 9.31 -1.73 -17.94
C THR A 301 8.55 -0.40 -18.16
N GLN A 302 8.77 0.59 -17.29
CA GLN A 302 8.21 1.94 -17.46
C GLN A 302 9.16 2.92 -18.14
N GLN A 303 10.45 2.59 -18.28
CA GLN A 303 11.50 3.48 -18.79
C GLN A 303 11.64 4.77 -17.95
N LEU A 304 11.56 4.63 -16.62
CA LEU A 304 11.58 5.76 -15.68
C LEU A 304 12.46 5.47 -14.46
N GLU A 305 13.00 6.51 -13.83
CA GLU A 305 13.65 6.40 -12.52
C GLU A 305 12.61 6.15 -11.42
N HIS A 306 13.05 5.52 -10.33
CA HIS A 306 12.18 5.10 -9.24
C HIS A 306 11.38 6.27 -8.62
N VAL A 307 11.97 7.47 -8.53
CA VAL A 307 11.28 8.69 -8.05
C VAL A 307 9.97 8.98 -8.79
N ALA A 308 9.88 8.59 -10.05
CA ALA A 308 8.70 8.80 -10.89
C ALA A 308 7.62 7.74 -10.67
N VAL A 309 7.99 6.55 -10.21
CA VAL A 309 7.08 5.40 -10.10
C VAL A 309 6.81 5.00 -8.65
N HIS A 310 7.60 5.50 -7.69
CA HIS A 310 7.62 5.07 -6.30
C HIS A 310 6.22 5.02 -5.67
N ASN A 311 5.44 6.11 -5.75
CA ASN A 311 4.12 6.15 -5.11
C ASN A 311 3.08 5.26 -5.83
N HIS A 312 3.35 4.85 -7.07
CA HIS A 312 2.50 3.93 -7.82
C HIS A 312 3.05 2.50 -7.82
N TYR A 313 4.21 2.24 -7.21
CA TYR A 313 4.86 0.93 -7.23
C TYR A 313 3.96 -0.15 -6.61
N GLY A 314 3.35 0.13 -5.45
CA GLY A 314 2.39 -0.76 -4.81
C GLY A 314 1.15 -1.06 -5.66
N ILE A 315 0.70 -0.08 -6.45
CA ILE A 315 -0.41 -0.27 -7.40
C ILE A 315 -0.01 -1.12 -8.59
N GLN A 316 1.23 -0.99 -9.08
CA GLN A 316 1.71 -1.86 -10.14
C GLN A 316 1.95 -3.30 -9.65
N HIS A 317 2.40 -3.46 -8.40
CA HIS A 317 2.43 -4.76 -7.72
C HIS A 317 1.02 -5.35 -7.60
N LEU A 318 0.04 -4.57 -7.13
CA LEU A 318 -1.37 -5.00 -7.08
C LEU A 318 -1.88 -5.42 -8.47
N LYS A 319 -1.64 -4.60 -9.48
CA LYS A 319 -2.04 -4.85 -10.87
C LYS A 319 -1.52 -6.20 -11.36
N ALA A 320 -0.26 -6.52 -11.03
CA ALA A 320 0.36 -7.78 -11.40
C ALA A 320 -0.37 -8.99 -10.81
N PHE A 321 -0.99 -8.89 -9.63
CA PHE A 321 -1.76 -9.97 -9.03
C PHE A 321 -3.23 -10.01 -9.49
N VAL A 322 -3.89 -8.85 -9.66
CA VAL A 322 -5.34 -8.80 -9.99
C VAL A 322 -5.65 -8.97 -11.47
N ASP A 323 -4.69 -8.69 -12.35
CA ASP A 323 -4.84 -8.92 -13.79
C ASP A 323 -4.56 -10.39 -14.17
N GLN A 324 -4.06 -11.21 -13.24
CA GLN A 324 -3.88 -12.64 -13.45
C GLN A 324 -5.21 -13.36 -13.27
N ALA A 325 -5.56 -14.20 -14.24
CA ALA A 325 -6.76 -15.01 -14.19
C ALA A 325 -6.52 -16.27 -13.35
N TYR A 326 -6.56 -16.14 -12.02
CA TYR A 326 -6.47 -17.30 -11.13
C TYR A 326 -7.78 -18.13 -11.05
N GLY A 327 -8.81 -17.79 -11.83
CA GLY A 327 -10.04 -18.59 -11.95
C GLY A 327 -11.06 -18.46 -10.81
N TYR A 328 -10.76 -17.71 -9.75
CA TYR A 328 -11.62 -17.52 -8.56
C TYR A 328 -11.54 -16.07 -8.04
N PRO A 329 -12.55 -15.55 -7.30
CA PRO A 329 -12.46 -14.23 -6.69
C PRO A 329 -11.62 -14.24 -5.41
N PHE A 330 -10.38 -13.77 -5.50
CA PHE A 330 -9.48 -13.59 -4.35
C PHE A 330 -9.84 -12.33 -3.54
N LEU A 331 -9.52 -12.35 -2.25
CA LEU A 331 -9.41 -11.12 -1.47
C LEU A 331 -8.04 -10.50 -1.68
N TYR A 332 -7.98 -9.28 -2.20
CA TYR A 332 -6.74 -8.50 -2.26
C TYR A 332 -6.78 -7.38 -1.23
N LEU A 333 -5.73 -7.29 -0.43
CA LEU A 333 -5.41 -6.18 0.44
C LEU A 333 -4.10 -5.57 -0.05
N ASN A 334 -4.04 -4.24 -0.13
CA ASN A 334 -2.88 -3.53 -0.64
C ASN A 334 -2.45 -2.43 0.35
N ARG A 335 -1.23 -2.54 0.90
CA ARG A 335 -0.67 -1.58 1.85
C ARG A 335 -0.29 -0.27 1.17
N ALA A 336 0.66 -0.27 0.23
CA ALA A 336 1.05 0.93 -0.52
C ALA A 336 -0.06 1.39 -1.46
N SER A 337 -0.99 2.19 -0.93
CA SER A 337 -2.24 2.57 -1.57
C SER A 337 -2.08 3.84 -2.39
N ALA A 338 -2.61 3.85 -3.60
CA ALA A 338 -2.79 5.01 -4.45
C ALA A 338 -3.95 4.73 -5.42
N LEU A 339 -4.46 5.74 -6.13
CA LEU A 339 -5.49 5.57 -7.18
C LEU A 339 -6.68 4.69 -6.73
N GLY A 340 -7.11 4.86 -5.47
CA GLY A 340 -8.19 4.06 -4.87
C GLY A 340 -8.00 2.54 -4.94
N ASN A 341 -6.75 2.05 -4.96
CA ASN A 341 -6.41 0.64 -5.17
C ASN A 341 -7.09 0.03 -6.41
N LEU A 342 -7.30 0.86 -7.45
CA LEU A 342 -7.99 0.50 -8.70
C LEU A 342 -9.44 0.03 -8.51
N GLY A 343 -10.02 0.23 -7.32
CA GLY A 343 -11.28 -0.41 -6.91
C GLY A 343 -11.18 -1.92 -6.70
N ARG A 344 -9.99 -2.54 -6.81
CA ARG A 344 -9.81 -4.00 -6.84
C ARG A 344 -9.24 -4.60 -5.55
N ALA A 345 -8.75 -3.76 -4.64
CA ALA A 345 -8.21 -4.22 -3.36
C ALA A 345 -8.63 -3.33 -2.20
N GLY A 346 -8.78 -3.95 -1.03
CA GLY A 346 -8.93 -3.23 0.21
C GLY A 346 -7.62 -2.64 0.74
N TYR A 347 -7.71 -1.89 1.83
CA TYR A 347 -6.56 -1.37 2.57
C TYR A 347 -6.61 -1.90 4.01
N PRO A 348 -5.62 -2.69 4.45
CA PRO A 348 -5.65 -3.38 5.74
C PRO A 348 -5.42 -2.46 6.94
N GLY A 349 -4.93 -1.24 6.72
CA GLY A 349 -4.63 -0.28 7.77
C GLY A 349 -3.14 -0.04 8.01
N ASP A 350 -2.85 1.09 8.62
CA ASP A 350 -1.52 1.44 9.13
C ASP A 350 -1.16 0.64 10.40
N ASP A 351 0.13 0.52 10.66
CA ASP A 351 0.62 -0.10 11.90
C ASP A 351 0.55 0.90 13.07
N TYR A 352 -0.49 0.77 13.88
CA TYR A 352 -0.76 1.64 15.02
C TYR A 352 -0.31 1.03 16.35
N THR A 353 0.24 1.84 17.25
CA THR A 353 0.44 1.43 18.65
C THR A 353 -0.90 1.18 19.34
N ALA A 354 -0.97 0.17 20.21
CA ALA A 354 -2.12 -0.25 21.01
C ALA A 354 -2.52 0.78 22.09
N ASN A 355 -3.00 1.96 21.66
CA ASN A 355 -3.45 3.02 22.56
C ASN A 355 -4.63 3.81 21.98
N TRP A 356 -5.31 4.56 22.85
CA TRP A 356 -6.51 5.33 22.49
C TRP A 356 -6.25 6.44 21.46
N ALA A 357 -5.06 7.05 21.48
CA ALA A 357 -4.71 8.10 20.52
C ALA A 357 -4.60 7.53 19.10
N SER A 358 -3.98 6.37 18.96
CA SER A 358 -3.90 5.63 17.70
C SER A 358 -5.26 5.15 17.22
N MET A 359 -6.14 4.70 18.13
CA MET A 359 -7.53 4.34 17.76
C MET A 359 -8.26 5.52 17.10
N LYS A 360 -8.06 6.75 17.60
CA LYS A 360 -8.61 7.95 16.98
C LYS A 360 -8.00 8.22 15.59
N MET A 361 -6.71 7.99 15.41
CA MET A 361 -6.05 8.12 14.10
C MET A 361 -6.54 7.08 13.10
N ALA A 362 -6.74 5.83 13.54
CA ALA A 362 -7.30 4.75 12.74
C ALA A 362 -8.72 5.08 12.23
N LEU A 363 -9.56 5.70 13.06
CA LEU A 363 -10.88 6.16 12.62
C LEU A 363 -10.78 7.19 11.48
N VAL A 364 -9.86 8.16 11.61
CA VAL A 364 -9.60 9.15 10.55
C VAL A 364 -9.12 8.46 9.28
N GLN A 365 -8.24 7.47 9.40
CA GLN A 365 -7.75 6.69 8.27
C GLN A 365 -8.86 5.98 7.50
N VAL A 366 -9.75 5.25 8.18
CA VAL A 366 -10.86 4.54 7.51
C VAL A 366 -11.78 5.55 6.79
N MET A 367 -12.07 6.68 7.41
CA MET A 367 -12.87 7.75 6.77
C MET A 367 -12.17 8.32 5.52
N GLU A 368 -10.86 8.52 5.56
CA GLU A 368 -10.08 9.01 4.42
C GLU A 368 -10.01 7.97 3.29
N MET A 369 -9.80 6.70 3.60
CA MET A 369 -9.81 5.61 2.61
C MET A 369 -11.16 5.54 1.88
N GLY A 370 -12.27 5.73 2.60
CA GLY A 370 -13.59 5.85 2.00
C GLY A 370 -13.69 7.04 1.02
N LEU A 371 -13.09 8.19 1.33
CA LEU A 371 -13.03 9.33 0.40
C LEU A 371 -12.19 9.02 -0.84
N PHE A 372 -11.14 8.21 -0.69
CA PHE A 372 -10.25 7.82 -1.78
C PHE A 372 -10.79 6.67 -2.64
N GLY A 373 -12.02 6.22 -2.38
CA GLY A 373 -12.66 5.13 -3.11
C GLY A 373 -12.20 3.73 -2.69
N VAL A 374 -11.51 3.60 -1.56
CA VAL A 374 -11.13 2.32 -0.96
C VAL A 374 -12.17 1.93 0.09
N ALA A 375 -13.29 1.40 -0.38
CA ALA A 375 -14.44 1.08 0.48
C ALA A 375 -14.16 -0.07 1.48
N LEU A 376 -13.40 -1.08 1.05
CA LEU A 376 -12.93 -2.14 1.94
C LEU A 376 -11.66 -1.64 2.64
N SER A 377 -11.80 -0.99 3.78
CA SER A 377 -10.66 -0.52 4.57
C SER A 377 -10.85 -0.78 6.05
N GLY A 378 -9.73 -0.96 6.76
CA GLY A 378 -9.72 -1.25 8.18
C GLY A 378 -8.47 -0.74 8.86
N SER A 379 -8.28 -1.18 10.09
CA SER A 379 -7.08 -0.96 10.89
C SER A 379 -6.87 -2.18 11.79
N PRO A 380 -5.61 -2.55 12.11
CA PRO A 380 -5.33 -3.63 13.05
C PRO A 380 -6.07 -3.40 14.38
N ILE A 381 -7.06 -4.26 14.63
CA ILE A 381 -7.86 -4.20 15.86
C ILE A 381 -6.93 -4.49 17.05
N CYS A 382 -7.06 -3.70 18.11
CA CYS A 382 -6.17 -3.69 19.29
C CYS A 382 -4.76 -3.11 19.05
N GLY A 383 -4.40 -2.69 17.83
CA GLY A 383 -3.08 -2.17 17.50
C GLY A 383 -2.04 -3.26 17.24
N VAL A 384 -0.94 -2.87 16.59
CA VAL A 384 0.19 -3.72 16.19
C VAL A 384 1.29 -3.69 17.24
N TYR A 385 1.69 -2.49 17.68
CA TYR A 385 2.77 -2.33 18.65
C TYR A 385 2.23 -2.19 20.06
N ASN A 386 2.87 -2.86 21.03
CA ASN A 386 2.50 -2.71 22.44
C ASN A 386 2.72 -1.26 22.92
N SER A 387 1.82 -0.73 23.74
CA SER A 387 1.95 0.63 24.32
C SER A 387 2.98 0.74 25.44
N ASN A 388 3.53 -0.38 25.89
CA ASN A 388 4.46 -0.46 27.03
C ASN A 388 5.95 -0.47 26.64
N THR A 389 6.23 -0.20 25.37
CA THR A 389 7.56 0.15 24.83
C THR A 389 7.50 1.58 24.32
#